data_AF-A0A8S9QKB8-F1
#
_entry.id   AF-A0A8S9QKB8-F1
#
_cell.length_a   1.000
_cell.length_b   1.000
_cell.length_c   1.000
_cell.angle_alpha   90.00
_cell.angle_beta   90.00
_cell.angle_gamma   90.00
#
_symmetry.space_group_name_H-M   'P 1'
#
loop_
_entity.id
_entity.type
_entity.pdbx_description
1 polymer ?
#
loop_
_entity_poly.entity_id
_entity_poly.type
_entity_poly.pdbx_seq_one_letter_code
_entity_poly.pdbx_strand_id
1 'polypeptide(L)' 'MKRKCCVCDETQVEAVLYRCGHMCTCLKCANELHWSGGKCPICRAQIMDVVRVFFDTRN' A
#
# COMPACT_ATOMS: atom_id res chain seq x y z
N MET A 1 -3.46 -16.98 -1.55
CA MET A 1 -3.26 -16.38 -0.22
C MET A 1 -3.11 -14.87 -0.38
N LYS A 2 -4.06 -14.09 0.12
CA LYS A 2 -4.00 -12.61 0.02
C LYS A 2 -3.15 -12.06 1.16
N ARG A 3 -2.19 -11.19 0.88
CA ARG A 3 -1.31 -10.60 1.91
C ARG A 3 -2.07 -9.57 2.74
N LYS A 4 -1.82 -9.53 4.05
CA LYS A 4 -2.34 -8.52 4.96
C LYS A 4 -1.50 -7.23 4.91
N CYS A 5 -2.13 -6.11 5.22
CA CYS A 5 -1.49 -4.82 5.41
C CYS A 5 -0.44 -4.91 6.53
N CYS A 6 0.79 -4.49 6.24
CA CYS A 6 1.88 -4.54 7.22
C CYS A 6 1.78 -3.44 8.31
N VAL A 7 0.80 -2.54 8.22
CA VAL A 7 0.60 -1.45 9.18
C VAL A 7 -0.48 -1.78 10.19
N CYS A 8 -1.66 -2.25 9.74
CA CYS A 8 -2.77 -2.56 10.64
C CYS A 8 -2.98 -4.05 10.92
N ASP A 9 -2.45 -4.97 10.09
CA ASP A 9 -2.73 -6.42 10.12
C ASP A 9 -4.23 -6.83 10.06
N GLU A 10 -5.14 -5.88 9.85
CA GLU A 10 -6.59 -6.11 9.82
C GLU A 10 -7.09 -6.44 8.42
N THR A 11 -6.61 -5.73 7.40
CA THR A 11 -7.15 -5.78 6.04
C THR A 11 -6.10 -6.17 5.01
N GLN A 12 -6.54 -6.49 3.79
CA GLN A 12 -5.66 -6.95 2.72
C GLN A 12 -4.88 -5.80 2.09
N VAL A 13 -3.74 -6.14 1.49
CA VAL A 13 -2.97 -5.21 0.66
C VAL A 13 -3.79 -4.85 -0.59
N GLU A 14 -4.02 -3.55 -0.78
CA GLU A 14 -4.84 -3.01 -1.87
C GLU A 14 -4.20 -1.79 -2.55
N ALA A 15 -2.98 -1.42 -2.16
CA ALA A 15 -2.30 -0.25 -2.68
C ALA A 15 -0.86 -0.56 -3.11
N VAL A 16 -0.45 0.08 -4.21
CA VAL A 16 0.95 0.26 -4.63
C VAL A 16 1.37 1.66 -4.20
N LEU A 17 2.53 1.78 -3.56
CA LEU A 17 3.13 3.08 -3.27
C LEU A 17 3.89 3.57 -4.51
N TYR A 18 3.44 4.68 -5.11
CA TYR A 18 3.97 5.19 -6.37
C TYR A 18 5.46 5.54 -6.26
N ARG A 19 6.19 5.39 -7.38
CA ARG A 19 7.66 5.40 -7.52
C ARG A 19 8.40 4.19 -6.95
N CYS A 20 8.13 3.75 -5.73
CA CYS A 20 8.86 2.62 -5.16
C CYS A 20 8.25 1.26 -5.48
N GLY A 21 6.97 1.22 -5.86
CA GLY A 21 6.30 0.01 -6.36
C GLY A 21 5.91 -1.02 -5.29
N HIS A 22 6.24 -0.80 -4.02
CA HIS A 22 5.94 -1.78 -2.97
C HIS A 22 4.44 -1.83 -2.66
N MET A 23 3.90 -3.05 -2.69
CA MET A 23 2.54 -3.39 -2.29
C MET A 23 2.56 -4.00 -0.89
N CYS A 24 2.40 -3.16 0.13
CA CYS A 24 2.54 -3.58 1.54
C CYS A 24 1.41 -3.07 2.45
N THR A 25 0.52 -2.21 1.97
CA THR A 25 -0.50 -1.56 2.77
C THR A 25 -1.90 -1.76 2.16
N CYS A 26 -2.91 -1.72 3.02
CA CYS A 26 -4.29 -1.48 2.58
C CYS A 26 -4.43 -0.03 2.12
N LEU A 27 -5.54 0.28 1.43
CA LEU A 27 -5.75 1.62 0.88
C LEU A 27 -5.82 2.71 1.97
N LYS A 28 -6.45 2.41 3.12
CA LYS A 28 -6.56 3.37 4.24
C LYS A 28 -5.17 3.76 4.77
N CYS A 29 -4.37 2.77 5.19
CA CYS A 29 -3.03 3.02 5.72
C CYS A 29 -2.10 3.64 4.67
N ALA A 30 -2.23 3.27 3.39
CA ALA A 30 -1.45 3.88 2.32
C ALA A 30 -1.73 5.40 2.21
N ASN A 31 -3.00 5.78 2.23
CA ASN A 31 -3.40 7.19 2.20
C ASN A 31 -2.90 7.93 3.44
N GLU A 32 -3.13 7.41 4.65
CA GLU A 32 -2.65 8.04 5.88
C GLU A 32 -1.13 8.27 5.88
N LEU A 33 -0.36 7.30 5.38
CA LEU A 33 1.08 7.44 5.20
C LEU A 33 1.43 8.52 4.17
N HIS A 34 0.72 8.62 3.05
CA HIS A 34 0.94 9.66 2.06
C HIS A 34 0.63 11.06 2.60
N TRP A 35 -0.56 11.25 3.20
CA TRP A 35 -1.02 12.52 3.75
C TRP A 35 -0.16 13.03 4.91
N SER A 36 0.44 12.13 5.70
CA SER A 36 1.37 12.48 6.77
C SER A 36 2.80 12.76 6.29
N GLY A 37 3.08 12.70 4.97
CA GLY A 37 4.44 12.82 4.42
C GLY A 37 5.33 11.62 4.74
N GLY A 38 4.73 10.49 5.13
CA GLY A 38 5.40 9.25 5.50
C GLY A 38 6.17 8.57 4.37
N LYS A 39 6.90 7.53 4.76
CA LYS A 39 7.78 6.75 3.89
C LYS A 39 7.28 5.32 3.75
N CYS A 40 7.63 4.67 2.64
CA CYS A 40 7.34 3.27 2.42
C CYS A 40 7.85 2.40 3.60
N PRO A 41 7.01 1.54 4.20
CA PRO A 41 7.43 0.66 5.30
C PRO A 41 8.57 -0.30 4.94
N ILE A 42 8.71 -0.63 3.64
CA ILE A 42 9.69 -1.61 3.15
C ILE A 42 11.04 -0.94 2.86
N CYS A 43 11.05 0.04 1.95
CA CYS A 43 12.30 0.63 1.43
C CYS A 43 12.58 2.05 1.90
N ARG A 44 11.69 2.62 2.73
CA ARG A 44 11.79 4.00 3.26
C ARG A 44 11.82 5.12 2.19
N ALA A 45 11.51 4.81 0.93
CA ALA A 45 11.31 5.82 -0.11
C ALA A 45 10.12 6.74 0.21
N GLN A 46 10.19 8.00 -0.23
CA GLN A 46 9.06 8.94 -0.11
C GLN A 46 7.84 8.40 -0.87
N ILE A 47 6.66 8.50 -0.27
CA ILE A 47 5.40 8.12 -0.92
C ILE A 47 4.89 9.34 -1.69
N MET A 48 5.09 9.33 -3.00
CA MET A 48 4.68 10.43 -3.87
C MET A 48 3.19 10.39 -4.22
N ASP A 49 2.62 9.19 -4.30
CA ASP A 49 1.20 8.96 -4.57
C ASP A 49 0.82 7.51 -4.18
N VAL A 50 -0.47 7.23 -4.13
CA VAL A 50 -1.05 5.93 -3.77
C VAL A 50 -1.94 5.44 -4.90
N VAL A 51 -1.59 4.30 -5.48
CA VAL A 51 -2.38 3.67 -6.55
C VAL A 51 -3.15 2.49 -5.98
N ARG A 52 -4.48 2.54 -6.05
CA ARG A 52 -5.32 1.38 -5.70
C ARG A 52 -5.20 0.30 -6.77
N VAL A 53 -4.98 -0.93 -6.34
CA VAL A 53 -5.00 -2.11 -7.23
C VAL A 53 -6.30 -2.88 -7.09
N PHE A 54 -6.79 -3.35 -8.24
CA PHE A 54 -7.90 -4.28 -8.33
C PHE A 54 -7.37 -5.55 -8.98
N PHE A 55 -7.52 -6.68 -8.29
CA PHE A 55 -7.18 -7.97 -8.86
C PHE A 55 -8.41 -8.48 -9.59
N ASP A 56 -8.34 -8.60 -10.93
CA ASP A 56 -9.35 -9.35 -11.66
C ASP A 56 -9.24 -10.82 -11.23
N THR A 57 -10.39 -11.42 -10.91
CA THR A 57 -10.48 -12.81 -10.47
C THR A 57 -10.95 -13.73 -11.60
N ARG A 58 -11.06 -13.20 -12.83
CA ARG A 58 -11.31 -14.02 -14.01
C ARG A 58 -10.12 -14.92 -14.30
N ASN A 59 -10.34 -16.20 -14.05
CA ASN A 59 -9.52 -17.32 -14.49
C ASN A 59 -9.81 -17.65 -15.95
#